data_AF-A0AAU6FR70-F1
#
_entry.id   AF-A0AAU6FR70-F1
#
_cell.length_a   1.000
_cell.length_b   1.000
_cell.length_c   1.000
_cell.angle_alpha   90.00
_cell.angle_beta   90.00
_cell.angle_gamma   90.00
#
_symmetry.space_group_name_H-M   'P 1'
#
loop_
_entity.id
_entity.type
_entity.pdbx_description
1 polymer ?
#
loop_
_entity_poly.entity_id
_entity_poly.type
_entity_poly.pdbx_seq_one_letter_code
_entity_poly.pdbx_strand_id
1 'polypeptide(L)'
;MTDAQLPPGWTLQRIRDVSGDREAVVLDPNRTVKWVDVAGADETMKAEIVLGFHSLCLVKPVDDDDWYMGSLYDDGSIDCWSAYDELYEGLRGL
;
A
#
# COMPACT_ATOMS: atom_id res chain seq x y z
N MET A 1 -5.03 16.92 10.05
CA MET A 1 -3.75 16.19 10.04
C MET A 1 -4.14 14.73 10.19
N THR A 2 -4.26 14.02 9.07
CA THR A 2 -4.59 12.59 9.10
C THR A 2 -3.28 11.89 9.40
N ASP A 3 -3.14 11.42 10.64
CA ASP A 3 -1.96 10.65 11.03
C ASP A 3 -1.96 9.37 10.19
N ALA A 4 -0.87 9.14 9.47
CA ALA A 4 -0.74 7.99 8.60
C ALA A 4 -0.81 6.73 9.47
N GLN A 5 -1.95 6.02 9.41
CA GLN A 5 -2.27 4.98 10.37
C GLN A 5 -1.54 3.69 10.01
N LEU A 6 -0.88 3.09 10.99
CA LEU A 6 -0.29 1.76 10.87
C LEU A 6 -1.33 0.69 11.22
N PRO A 7 -1.24 -0.51 10.62
CA PRO A 7 -2.15 -1.59 10.98
C PRO A 7 -1.93 -2.02 12.44
N PRO A 8 -2.98 -2.48 13.13
CA PRO A 8 -2.89 -2.85 14.54
C PRO A 8 -1.86 -3.97 14.74
N GLY A 9 -0.91 -3.77 15.67
CA GLY A 9 0.16 -4.74 15.95
C GLY A 9 1.37 -4.67 15.00
N TRP A 10 1.37 -3.75 14.04
CA TRP A 10 2.51 -3.46 13.18
C TRP A 10 3.17 -2.14 13.56
N THR A 11 4.51 -2.14 13.49
CA THR A 11 5.32 -0.94 13.62
C THR A 11 6.09 -0.72 12.33
N LEU A 12 6.42 0.53 12.03
CA LEU A 12 7.23 0.86 10.86
C LEU A 12 8.56 0.09 10.84
N GLN A 13 9.17 -0.12 12.02
CA GLN A 13 10.37 -0.94 12.13
C GLN A 13 10.14 -2.41 11.74
N ARG A 14 9.01 -3.01 12.14
CA ARG A 14 8.67 -4.40 11.79
C ARG A 14 8.39 -4.53 10.29
N ILE A 15 7.74 -3.54 9.70
CA ILE A 15 7.51 -3.46 8.26
C ILE A 15 8.86 -3.46 7.52
N ARG A 16 9.79 -2.59 7.93
CA ARG A 16 11.15 -2.51 7.36
C ARG A 16 11.97 -3.79 7.50
N ASP A 17 11.80 -4.50 8.63
CA ASP A 17 12.47 -5.76 8.89
C ASP A 17 11.95 -6.88 7.97
N VAL A 18 10.62 -6.95 7.78
CA VAL A 18 9.96 -7.97 6.94
C VAL A 18 10.15 -7.69 5.45
N SER A 19 10.02 -6.43 5.01
CA SER A 19 10.25 -6.06 3.61
C SER A 19 11.72 -6.05 3.21
N GLY A 20 12.64 -6.00 4.18
CA GLY A 20 14.07 -5.77 3.93
C GLY A 20 14.41 -4.33 3.51
N ASP A 21 13.39 -3.48 3.33
CA ASP A 21 13.54 -2.10 2.91
C ASP A 21 13.56 -1.17 4.13
N ARG A 22 14.73 -0.61 4.45
CA ARG A 22 14.91 0.29 5.61
C ARG A 22 14.28 1.66 5.41
N GLU A 23 13.95 2.00 4.17
CA GLU A 23 13.37 3.27 3.76
C GLU A 23 11.85 3.19 3.66
N ALA A 24 11.23 2.06 4.06
CA ALA A 24 9.78 1.96 4.14
C ALA A 24 9.19 3.09 4.98
N VAL A 25 8.20 3.78 4.43
CA VAL A 25 7.50 4.92 5.05
C VAL A 25 6.00 4.74 4.95
N VAL A 26 5.28 5.28 5.93
CA VAL A 26 3.82 5.38 5.84
C VAL A 26 3.49 6.66 5.08
N LEU A 27 2.70 6.53 4.02
CA LEU A 27 2.27 7.65 3.19
C LEU A 27 0.85 8.09 3.58
N ASP A 28 0.49 9.31 3.18
CA ASP A 28 -0.86 9.83 3.42
C ASP A 28 -1.91 9.00 2.66
N PRO A 29 -3.00 8.60 3.32
CA PRO A 29 -4.06 7.80 2.71
C PRO A 29 -5.02 8.58 1.79
N ASN A 30 -4.98 9.92 1.77
CA ASN A 30 -5.78 10.73 0.84
C ASN A 30 -5.20 10.79 -0.58
N ARG A 31 -4.32 9.84 -0.94
CA ARG A 31 -3.75 9.74 -2.29
C ARG A 31 -4.72 9.04 -3.23
N THR A 32 -4.58 9.34 -4.52
CA THR A 32 -5.35 8.67 -5.57
C THR A 32 -4.80 7.26 -5.77
N VAL A 33 -5.59 6.27 -5.38
CA VAL A 33 -5.28 4.86 -5.60
C VAL A 33 -6.22 4.31 -6.65
N LYS A 34 -5.65 3.65 -7.66
CA LYS A 34 -6.38 2.98 -8.73
C LYS A 34 -6.07 1.51 -8.70
N TRP A 35 -7.09 0.66 -8.78
CA TRP A 35 -6.94 -0.74 -9.10
C TRP A 35 -6.92 -0.91 -10.61
N VAL A 36 -5.79 -1.38 -11.14
CA VAL A 36 -5.61 -1.67 -12.56
C VAL A 36 -5.98 -3.13 -12.78
N ASP A 37 -7.27 -3.38 -13.00
CA ASP A 37 -7.73 -4.71 -13.39
C ASP A 37 -7.32 -5.02 -14.84
N VAL A 38 -7.01 -6.29 -15.10
CA VAL A 38 -6.60 -6.77 -16.44
C VAL A 38 -7.74 -6.59 -17.47
N ALA A 39 -8.99 -6.48 -17.04
CA ALA A 39 -10.15 -6.18 -17.88
C ALA A 39 -10.30 -4.69 -18.25
N GLY A 40 -9.43 -3.81 -17.74
CA GLY A 40 -9.30 -2.43 -18.22
C GLY A 40 -10.27 -1.41 -17.62
N ALA A 41 -10.95 -1.75 -16.53
CA ALA A 41 -11.65 -0.76 -15.70
C ALA A 41 -10.71 -0.34 -14.55
N ASP A 42 -10.13 0.86 -14.65
CA ASP A 42 -9.43 1.44 -13.51
C ASP A 42 -10.43 1.90 -12.46
N GLU A 43 -10.49 1.19 -11.33
CA GLU A 43 -11.37 1.53 -10.23
C GLU A 43 -10.63 2.37 -9.20
N THR A 44 -11.17 3.55 -8.87
CA THR A 44 -10.55 4.40 -7.85
C THR A 44 -10.97 3.90 -6.47
N MET A 45 -9.99 3.57 -5.64
CA MET A 45 -10.20 3.04 -4.29
C MET A 45 -9.77 4.06 -3.25
N LYS A 46 -10.45 4.06 -2.09
CA LYS A 46 -10.03 4.87 -0.96
C LYS A 46 -9.12 4.06 -0.05
N ALA A 47 -7.84 4.45 -0.01
CA ALA A 47 -6.89 3.89 0.92
C ALA A 47 -7.22 4.30 2.37
N GLU A 48 -7.17 3.36 3.29
CA GLU A 48 -7.07 3.61 4.72
C GLU A 48 -5.61 3.74 5.15
N ILE A 49 -4.76 2.83 4.63
CA ILE A 49 -3.34 2.74 4.96
C ILE A 49 -2.55 2.64 3.67
N VAL A 50 -1.49 3.45 3.56
CA VAL A 50 -0.56 3.39 2.43
C VAL A 50 0.86 3.26 2.97
N LEU A 51 1.55 2.22 2.54
CA LEU A 51 2.95 1.95 2.85
C LEU A 51 3.76 2.10 1.58
N GLY A 52 4.71 3.03 1.56
CA GLY A 52 5.63 3.25 0.46
C GLY A 52 6.96 2.53 0.68
N PHE A 53 7.43 1.85 -0.34
CA PHE A 53 8.69 1.11 -0.42
C PHE A 53 9.44 1.56 -1.68
N HIS A 54 10.19 2.65 -1.56
CA HIS A 54 10.96 3.20 -2.67
C HIS A 54 10.07 3.56 -3.89
N SER A 55 9.91 2.66 -4.87
CA SER A 55 9.04 2.83 -6.05
C SER A 55 7.74 2.01 -6.00
N LEU A 56 7.59 1.14 -5.01
CA LEU A 56 6.42 0.29 -4.80
C LEU A 56 5.62 0.78 -3.60
N CYS A 57 4.37 0.36 -3.52
CA CYS A 57 3.53 0.63 -2.37
C CYS A 57 2.55 -0.51 -2.08
N LEU A 58 2.19 -0.65 -0.81
CA LEU A 58 1.11 -1.49 -0.33
C LEU A 58 0.00 -0.60 0.22
N VAL A 59 -1.23 -0.88 -0.19
CA VAL A 59 -2.42 -0.12 0.16
C VAL A 59 -3.42 -1.04 0.81
N LYS A 60 -3.95 -0.66 1.97
CA LYS A 60 -5.16 -1.27 2.54
C LYS A 60 -6.32 -0.32 2.29
N PRO A 61 -7.30 -0.66 1.44
CA PRO A 61 -8.52 0.11 1.27
C PRO A 61 -9.37 0.13 2.55
N VAL A 62 -10.29 1.09 2.64
CA VAL A 62 -11.27 1.16 3.75
C VAL A 62 -12.38 0.11 3.61
N ASP A 63 -12.73 -0.24 2.37
CA ASP A 63 -13.85 -1.15 2.07
C ASP A 63 -13.44 -2.64 2.07
N ASP A 64 -12.14 -2.94 2.16
CA ASP A 64 -11.61 -4.30 2.04
C ASP A 64 -10.52 -4.56 3.09
N ASP A 65 -10.39 -5.81 3.54
CA ASP A 65 -9.34 -6.17 4.50
C ASP A 65 -8.02 -6.54 3.81
N ASP A 66 -8.10 -6.89 2.51
CA ASP A 66 -6.99 -7.25 1.65
C ASP A 66 -6.00 -6.10 1.40
N TRP A 67 -4.78 -6.49 1.08
CA TRP A 67 -3.67 -5.60 0.78
C TRP A 67 -3.36 -5.56 -0.70
N TYR A 68 -3.37 -4.36 -1.25
CA TYR A 68 -3.20 -4.11 -2.66
C TYR A 68 -1.79 -3.55 -2.91
N MET A 69 -0.98 -4.27 -3.69
CA MET A 69 0.33 -3.81 -4.11
C MET A 69 0.27 -3.09 -5.45
N GLY A 70 1.02 -2.00 -5.53
CA GLY A 70 1.11 -1.16 -6.70
C GLY A 70 2.43 -0.40 -6.83
N SER A 71 2.49 0.44 -7.87
CA SER A 71 3.60 1.36 -8.12
C SER A 71 3.20 2.70 -7.53
N LEU A 72 4.14 3.32 -6.83
CA LEU A 72 4.03 4.72 -6.45
C LEU A 72 4.69 5.57 -7.54
N TYR A 73 3.92 6.48 -8.13
CA TYR A 73 4.43 7.45 -9.08
C TYR A 73 4.84 8.76 -8.39
N ASP A 74 5.67 9.55 -9.08
CA ASP A 74 6.19 10.84 -8.58
C ASP A 74 5.08 11.87 -8.32
N ASP A 75 4.00 11.81 -9.10
CA ASP A 75 2.77 12.60 -8.91
C ASP A 75 2.02 12.22 -7.60
N GLY A 76 2.39 11.10 -6.97
CA GLY A 76 1.77 10.59 -5.77
C GLY A 76 0.55 9.69 -6.02
N SER A 77 0.23 9.46 -7.29
CA SER A 77 -0.73 8.47 -7.76
C SER A 77 -0.20 7.05 -7.55
N ILE A 78 -1.13 6.11 -7.31
CA ILE A 78 -0.82 4.70 -7.08
C ILE A 78 -1.65 3.84 -8.03
N ASP A 79 -0.99 2.97 -8.77
CA ASP A 79 -1.65 1.93 -9.57
C ASP A 79 -1.39 0.56 -8.94
N CYS A 80 -2.43 -0.02 -8.34
CA CYS A 80 -2.41 -1.35 -7.75
C CYS A 80 -2.73 -2.41 -8.81
N TRP A 81 -1.99 -3.52 -8.83
CA TRP A 81 -2.15 -4.64 -9.79
C TRP A 81 -2.11 -6.02 -9.15
N SER A 82 -1.88 -6.10 -7.84
CA SER A 82 -1.91 -7.36 -7.11
C SER A 82 -2.57 -7.16 -5.75
N ALA A 83 -3.30 -8.16 -5.30
CA ALA A 83 -3.95 -8.20 -4.00
C ALA A 83 -3.38 -9.39 -3.20
N TYR A 84 -3.28 -9.20 -1.89
CA TYR A 84 -2.75 -10.14 -0.91
C TYR A 84 -3.71 -10.16 0.27
N ASP A 85 -4.09 -11.36 0.73
CA ASP A 85 -4.89 -11.54 1.94
C ASP A 85 -4.16 -10.95 3.17
N GLU A 86 -2.83 -11.17 3.24
CA GLU A 86 -2.01 -10.75 4.38
C GLU A 86 -0.94 -9.72 4.02
N LEU A 87 -0.79 -8.68 4.85
CA LEU A 87 0.31 -7.71 4.75
C LEU A 87 1.67 -8.40 4.70
N TYR A 88 1.86 -9.47 5.48
CA TYR A 88 3.11 -10.19 5.56
C TYR A 88 3.53 -10.79 4.19
N GLU A 89 2.58 -11.31 3.43
CA GLU A 89 2.84 -11.85 2.09
C GLU A 89 3.23 -10.74 1.12
N GLY A 90 2.50 -9.62 1.15
CA GLY A 90 2.84 -8.44 0.36
C GLY A 90 4.25 -7.91 0.67
N LEU A 91 4.61 -7.83 1.96
CA LEU A 91 5.93 -7.34 2.37
C LEU A 91 7.07 -8.29 1.94
N ARG A 92 6.86 -9.61 2.03
CA ARG A 92 7.86 -10.60 1.63
C ARG A 92 8.11 -10.64 0.12
N GLY A 93 7.16 -10.13 -0.68
CA GLY A 93 7.25 -10.08 -2.14
C GLY A 93 8.01 -8.89 -2.71
N LEU A 94 8.47 -7.95 -1.86
CA LEU A 94 9.20 -6.74 -2.24
C LEU A 94 10.70 -6.97 -2.48
#